data_AF-H3C015-F1
#
_entry.id   AF-H3C015-F1
#
_cell.length_a   1.000
_cell.length_b   1.000
_cell.length_c   1.000
_cell.angle_alpha   90.00
_cell.angle_beta   90.00
_cell.angle_gamma   90.00
#
_symmetry.space_group_name_H-M   'P 1'
#
loop_
_entity.id
_entity.type
_entity.pdbx_description
1 polymer ?
#
loop_
_entity_poly.entity_id
_entity_poly.type
_entity_poly.pdbx_seq_one_letter_code
_entity_poly.pdbx_strand_id
1 'polypeptide(L)'
;LCVTGDGLSRISSDPQLLNALLPHIRVFARVSPKQKEFVITSLKAMGFVTLMCGDGTNDVGALKHAHVGVALLANAPERVPEKKKRVREKEATVTESRHFSPAGSSSKPSSRAARQRVMAQREEQFAAHKVSITACITTSPTRNDPSVCHVIKQGRCTLVTTLQMFKILALNALVLAYSQSVLYLEGVKFSDFQATVQGLLLAGCFLFISRSKPLKTLSQERPLPNIFNLYTVLTVLLQFAVHFCSLVFLYKEAQSRSPPREELFVDLYKAFEPNLINSTVYIMSMAMQMATFAINYKGHPFMESLSENRPLLWSIALSGLAIVGLLTGSSPEFNEHFSLVDIPSEFKLIIAQVLVIDFVAALLVDRILQFLMGKGTLRMPS
;
A
#
# COMPACT_ATOMS: atom_id res chain seq x y z
N LEU A 1 26.75 -17.81 -18.52
CA LEU A 1 27.20 -17.80 -19.95
C LEU A 1 27.26 -16.37 -20.49
N CYS A 2 28.10 -16.13 -21.50
CA CYS A 2 28.16 -14.88 -22.27
C CYS A 2 27.92 -15.22 -23.74
N VAL A 3 26.98 -14.52 -24.39
CA VAL A 3 26.55 -14.82 -25.77
C VAL A 3 26.54 -13.54 -26.60
N THR A 4 27.03 -13.63 -27.85
CA THR A 4 27.02 -12.51 -28.80
C THR A 4 25.71 -12.43 -29.57
N GLY A 5 25.45 -11.32 -30.26
CA GLY A 5 24.29 -11.18 -31.16
C GLY A 5 24.20 -12.31 -32.19
N ASP A 6 25.31 -12.72 -32.81
CA ASP A 6 25.31 -13.83 -33.78
C ASP A 6 25.04 -15.18 -33.12
N GLY A 7 25.60 -15.39 -31.92
CA GLY A 7 25.35 -16.59 -31.12
C GLY A 7 23.88 -16.69 -30.71
N LEU A 8 23.27 -15.57 -30.30
CA LEU A 8 21.85 -15.51 -29.98
C LEU A 8 20.99 -15.86 -31.20
N SER A 9 21.29 -15.31 -32.38
CA SER A 9 20.56 -15.64 -33.62
C SER A 9 20.62 -17.13 -33.96
N ARG A 10 21.76 -17.80 -33.71
CA ARG A 10 21.87 -19.26 -33.91
C ARG A 10 21.06 -20.03 -32.87
N ILE A 11 21.14 -19.66 -31.59
CA ILE A 11 20.37 -20.32 -30.53
C ILE A 11 18.86 -20.13 -30.73
N SER A 12 18.44 -18.96 -31.22
CA SER A 12 17.03 -18.66 -31.51
C SER A 12 16.41 -19.55 -32.59
N SER A 13 17.21 -20.24 -33.41
CA SER A 13 16.71 -21.20 -34.40
C SER A 13 16.21 -22.51 -33.78
N ASP A 14 16.65 -22.82 -32.56
CA ASP A 14 16.21 -23.97 -31.78
C ASP A 14 15.52 -23.50 -30.49
N PRO A 15 14.16 -23.50 -30.44
CA PRO A 15 13.41 -23.06 -29.28
C PRO A 15 13.70 -23.86 -28.00
N GLN A 16 14.02 -25.15 -28.11
CA GLN A 16 14.30 -25.98 -26.93
C GLN A 16 15.63 -25.58 -26.31
N LEU A 17 16.67 -25.43 -27.14
CA LEU A 17 17.97 -24.96 -26.71
C LEU A 17 17.91 -23.52 -26.16
N LEU A 18 17.14 -22.65 -26.79
CA LEU A 18 16.92 -21.29 -26.30
C LEU A 18 16.30 -21.28 -24.91
N ASN A 19 15.22 -22.03 -24.69
CA ASN A 19 14.53 -22.07 -23.40
C ASN A 19 15.43 -22.65 -22.30
N ALA A 20 16.27 -23.63 -22.61
CA ALA A 20 17.22 -24.20 -21.67
C ALA A 20 18.37 -23.23 -21.34
N LEU A 21 18.91 -22.52 -22.32
CA LEU A 21 20.10 -21.68 -22.12
C LEU A 21 19.78 -20.27 -21.62
N LEU A 22 18.67 -19.67 -22.04
CA LEU A 22 18.36 -18.26 -21.81
C LEU A 22 18.42 -17.85 -20.32
N PRO A 23 17.88 -18.64 -19.36
CA PRO A 23 17.97 -18.32 -17.93
C PRO A 23 19.40 -18.36 -17.36
N HIS A 24 20.34 -19.05 -18.04
CA HIS A 24 21.73 -19.20 -17.60
C HIS A 24 22.71 -18.22 -18.28
N ILE A 25 22.23 -17.44 -19.26
CA ILE A 25 23.01 -16.37 -19.90
C ILE A 25 22.94 -15.12 -19.04
N ARG A 26 24.10 -14.61 -18.63
CA ARG A 26 24.23 -13.39 -17.80
C ARG A 26 24.65 -12.17 -18.59
N VAL A 27 25.30 -12.37 -19.73
CA VAL A 27 25.85 -11.30 -20.56
C VAL A 27 25.45 -11.53 -22.02
N PHE A 28 24.79 -10.54 -22.60
CA PHE A 28 24.52 -10.45 -24.03
C PHE A 28 25.37 -9.32 -24.61
N ALA A 29 26.35 -9.67 -25.43
CA ALA A 29 27.29 -8.72 -26.00
C ALA A 29 26.98 -8.46 -27.48
N ARG A 30 27.21 -7.23 -27.95
CA ARG A 30 27.06 -6.86 -29.38
C ARG A 30 25.67 -7.22 -29.95
N VAL A 31 24.62 -7.03 -29.16
CA VAL A 31 23.24 -7.30 -29.58
C VAL A 31 22.61 -6.07 -30.25
N SER A 32 21.82 -6.32 -31.29
CA SER A 32 21.01 -5.26 -31.93
C SER A 32 19.82 -4.86 -31.05
N PRO A 33 19.22 -3.67 -31.25
CA PRO A 33 18.02 -3.25 -30.51
C PRO A 33 16.87 -4.28 -30.55
N LYS A 34 16.61 -4.87 -31.72
CA LYS A 34 15.60 -5.93 -31.90
C LYS A 34 15.91 -7.19 -31.08
N GLN A 35 17.18 -7.54 -30.95
CA GLN A 35 17.59 -8.68 -30.13
C GLN A 35 17.43 -8.41 -28.63
N LYS A 36 17.63 -7.16 -28.16
CA LYS A 36 17.34 -6.81 -26.76
C LYS A 36 15.87 -7.00 -26.43
N GLU A 37 15.00 -6.53 -27.31
CA GLU A 37 13.55 -6.73 -27.20
C GLU A 37 13.20 -8.22 -27.17
N PHE A 38 13.75 -9.01 -28.08
CA PHE A 38 13.55 -10.46 -28.14
C PHE A 38 13.95 -11.17 -26.84
N VAL A 39 15.08 -10.80 -26.21
CA VAL A 39 15.50 -11.40 -24.93
C VAL A 39 14.47 -11.10 -23.84
N ILE A 40 14.00 -9.85 -23.73
CA ILE A 40 13.03 -9.45 -22.71
C ILE A 40 11.68 -10.16 -22.91
N THR A 41 11.19 -10.23 -24.15
CA THR A 41 9.92 -10.89 -24.45
C THR A 41 10.01 -12.41 -24.25
N SER A 42 11.15 -13.03 -24.58
CA SER A 42 11.38 -14.46 -24.36
C SER A 42 11.43 -14.81 -22.87
N LEU A 43 12.17 -14.04 -22.05
CA LEU A 43 12.18 -14.24 -20.59
C LEU A 43 10.79 -14.04 -19.98
N LYS A 44 10.03 -13.05 -20.47
CA LYS A 44 8.65 -12.83 -20.04
C LYS A 44 7.73 -13.99 -20.42
N ALA A 45 7.86 -14.55 -21.62
CA ALA A 45 7.09 -15.70 -22.08
C ALA A 45 7.38 -16.97 -21.26
N MET A 46 8.59 -17.11 -20.73
CA MET A 46 8.97 -18.17 -19.78
C MET A 46 8.44 -17.94 -18.35
N GLY A 47 7.69 -16.86 -18.10
CA GLY A 47 7.11 -16.57 -16.79
C GLY A 47 8.01 -15.77 -15.84
N PHE A 48 9.16 -15.25 -16.30
CA PHE A 48 9.98 -14.36 -15.49
C PHE A 48 9.40 -12.94 -15.42
N VAL A 49 9.47 -12.32 -14.24
CA VAL A 49 9.23 -10.88 -14.10
C VAL A 49 10.49 -10.13 -14.51
N THR A 50 10.37 -9.29 -15.53
CA THR A 50 11.48 -8.61 -16.20
C THR A 50 11.51 -7.11 -15.88
N LEU A 51 12.70 -6.60 -15.56
CA LEU A 51 12.98 -5.17 -15.44
C LEU A 51 14.09 -4.83 -16.44
N MET A 52 13.87 -3.80 -17.25
CA MET A 52 14.88 -3.26 -18.17
C MET A 52 15.27 -1.86 -17.72
N CYS A 53 16.57 -1.59 -17.68
CA CYS A 53 17.11 -0.28 -17.37
C CYS A 53 18.02 0.16 -18.52
N GLY A 54 17.82 1.36 -19.05
CA GLY A 54 18.59 1.86 -20.19
C GLY A 54 18.48 3.38 -20.33
N ASP A 55 19.44 3.96 -21.05
CA ASP A 55 19.59 5.40 -21.28
C ASP A 55 19.53 5.74 -22.78
N GLY A 56 19.77 4.76 -23.65
CA GLY A 56 19.86 4.95 -25.09
C GLY A 56 18.58 4.66 -25.87
N THR A 57 18.45 5.28 -27.04
CA THR A 57 17.35 5.01 -27.99
C THR A 57 17.31 3.56 -28.48
N ASN A 58 18.43 2.84 -28.35
CA ASN A 58 18.57 1.42 -28.66
C ASN A 58 17.83 0.50 -27.67
N ASP A 59 17.44 1.02 -26.49
CA ASP A 59 16.77 0.24 -25.44
C ASP A 59 15.25 0.43 -25.44
N VAL A 60 14.72 1.33 -26.28
CA VAL A 60 13.31 1.72 -26.32
C VAL A 60 12.37 0.50 -26.47
N GLY A 61 12.67 -0.42 -27.38
CA GLY A 61 11.87 -1.64 -27.56
C GLY A 61 11.88 -2.53 -26.31
N ALA A 62 13.06 -2.81 -25.78
CA ALA A 62 13.24 -3.61 -24.56
C ALA A 62 12.58 -2.96 -23.32
N LEU A 63 12.70 -1.63 -23.17
CA LEU A 63 12.07 -0.85 -22.11
C LEU A 63 10.54 -0.95 -22.15
N LYS A 64 9.96 -0.88 -23.36
CA LYS A 64 8.52 -0.99 -23.56
C LYS A 64 7.97 -2.38 -23.25
N HIS A 65 8.72 -3.44 -23.58
CA HIS A 65 8.26 -4.82 -23.43
C HIS A 65 8.50 -5.42 -22.04
N ALA A 66 9.43 -4.85 -21.26
CA ALA A 66 9.65 -5.24 -19.87
C ALA A 66 8.41 -5.01 -19.01
N HIS A 67 8.27 -5.74 -17.90
CA HIS A 67 7.21 -5.44 -16.92
C HIS A 67 7.44 -4.08 -16.26
N VAL A 68 8.71 -3.73 -16.04
CA VAL A 68 9.13 -2.42 -15.54
C VAL A 68 10.28 -1.91 -16.40
N GLY A 69 10.05 -0.82 -17.13
CA GLY A 69 11.08 -0.09 -17.87
C GLY A 69 11.56 1.14 -17.11
N VAL A 70 12.87 1.24 -16.88
CA VAL A 70 13.50 2.37 -16.17
C VAL A 70 14.44 3.12 -17.11
N ALA A 71 14.11 4.38 -17.41
CA ALA A 71 14.98 5.28 -18.17
C ALA A 71 15.95 5.99 -17.23
N LEU A 72 17.26 5.91 -17.52
CA LEU A 72 18.29 6.67 -16.83
C LEU A 72 18.61 7.95 -17.59
N LEU A 73 18.34 9.11 -16.98
CA LEU A 73 18.70 10.41 -17.54
C LEU A 73 19.99 10.92 -16.90
N ALA A 74 21.04 11.10 -17.70
CA ALA A 74 22.34 11.58 -17.25
C ALA A 74 22.29 13.00 -16.65
N ASN A 75 21.31 13.82 -17.04
CA ASN A 75 21.20 15.24 -16.68
C ASN A 75 19.81 15.63 -16.14
N ALA A 76 19.29 14.92 -15.13
CA ALA A 76 18.16 15.48 -14.39
C ALA A 76 18.66 16.68 -13.56
N PRO A 77 18.00 17.85 -13.59
CA PRO A 77 18.41 18.98 -12.78
C PRO A 77 18.44 18.56 -11.30
N GLU A 78 19.55 18.79 -10.63
CA GLU A 78 19.64 18.63 -9.17
C GLU A 78 18.45 19.35 -8.53
N ARG A 79 17.66 18.61 -7.74
CA ARG A 79 16.62 19.23 -6.92
C ARG A 79 17.32 20.15 -5.91
N VAL A 80 17.38 21.44 -6.22
CA VAL A 80 17.81 22.46 -5.27
C VAL A 80 16.92 22.32 -4.03
N PRO A 81 17.48 22.12 -2.82
CA PRO A 81 16.69 21.98 -1.61
C PRO A 81 15.76 23.19 -1.44
N GLU A 82 14.47 22.91 -1.17
CA GLU A 82 13.36 23.88 -1.05
C GLU A 82 13.65 25.05 -0.09
N LYS A 83 14.67 24.94 0.77
CA LYS A 83 15.11 26.02 1.68
C LYS A 83 15.56 27.30 0.96
N LYS A 84 15.95 27.26 -0.32
CA LYS A 84 16.32 28.49 -1.08
C LYS A 84 15.14 29.19 -1.77
N LYS A 85 13.97 28.57 -1.88
CA LYS A 85 12.81 29.21 -2.56
C LYS A 85 12.22 30.37 -1.74
N ARG A 86 12.27 30.28 -0.40
CA ARG A 86 11.80 31.35 0.51
C ARG A 86 12.70 32.59 0.58
N VAL A 87 13.95 32.51 0.12
CA VAL A 87 14.86 33.68 0.09
C VAL A 87 14.66 34.48 -1.20
N ARG A 88 14.48 33.78 -2.33
CA ARG A 88 14.35 34.42 -3.64
C ARG A 88 13.00 35.13 -3.86
N GLU A 89 11.95 34.73 -3.15
CA GLU A 89 10.65 35.46 -3.13
C GLU A 89 10.69 36.72 -2.26
N LYS A 90 11.60 36.84 -1.29
CA LYS A 90 11.74 38.03 -0.44
C LYS A 90 12.63 39.13 -1.04
N GLU A 91 13.46 38.81 -2.02
CA GLU A 91 14.30 39.80 -2.74
C GLU A 91 13.65 40.35 -4.02
N ALA A 92 12.45 39.88 -4.40
CA ALA A 92 11.80 40.24 -5.66
C ALA A 92 10.77 41.39 -5.55
N THR A 93 10.60 42.02 -4.38
CA THR A 93 9.58 43.07 -4.16
C THR A 93 10.09 44.51 -4.13
N VAL A 94 11.34 44.76 -4.51
CA VAL A 94 11.82 46.14 -4.73
C VAL A 94 12.74 46.16 -5.95
N THR A 95 12.19 46.43 -7.14
CA THR A 95 12.65 47.45 -8.10
C THR A 95 11.75 47.40 -9.34
N GLU A 96 11.22 48.57 -9.67
CA GLU A 96 10.30 48.92 -10.74
C GLU A 96 10.66 48.47 -12.17
N SER A 97 9.59 48.21 -12.92
CA SER A 97 9.32 48.61 -14.32
C SER A 97 10.39 48.37 -15.40
N ARG A 98 10.06 47.53 -16.39
CA ARG A 98 10.05 47.88 -17.83
C ARG A 98 9.60 46.69 -18.71
N HIS A 99 8.61 47.01 -19.55
CA HIS A 99 8.20 46.41 -20.81
C HIS A 99 8.38 44.92 -21.12
N PHE A 100 7.23 44.29 -21.37
CA PHE A 100 7.04 43.23 -22.35
C PHE A 100 7.46 43.70 -23.76
N SER A 101 8.29 42.93 -24.44
CA SER A 101 8.40 42.92 -25.91
C SER A 101 8.83 41.53 -26.38
N PRO A 102 8.18 40.96 -27.41
CA PRO A 102 8.56 39.69 -28.00
C PRO A 102 9.67 39.96 -29.03
N ALA A 103 10.91 39.57 -28.74
CA ALA A 103 12.01 39.71 -29.69
C ALA A 103 12.74 38.38 -29.84
N GLY A 104 12.51 37.72 -30.98
CA GLY A 104 13.37 36.67 -31.47
C GLY A 104 14.79 37.22 -31.63
N SER A 105 15.74 36.62 -30.92
CA SER A 105 17.16 36.78 -31.19
C SER A 105 17.73 35.41 -31.54
N SER A 106 17.65 35.09 -32.83
CA SER A 106 18.40 33.99 -33.42
C SER A 106 19.87 34.39 -33.51
N SER A 107 20.60 34.33 -32.38
CA SER A 107 22.05 34.35 -32.41
C SER A 107 22.53 33.03 -33.04
N LYS A 108 22.72 33.04 -34.37
CA LYS A 108 23.31 31.91 -35.09
C LYS A 108 24.71 31.66 -34.50
N PRO A 109 25.04 30.43 -34.08
CA PRO A 109 26.38 30.15 -33.53
C PRO A 109 27.43 30.49 -34.59
N SER A 110 28.41 31.31 -34.23
CA SER A 110 29.37 31.92 -35.17
C SER A 110 30.47 30.95 -35.64
N SER A 111 30.68 29.84 -34.93
CA SER A 111 31.63 28.80 -35.35
C SER A 111 30.94 27.50 -35.74
N ARG A 112 31.49 26.79 -36.73
CA ARG A 112 31.04 25.45 -37.15
C ARG A 112 30.99 24.48 -35.98
N ALA A 113 31.97 24.59 -35.06
CA ALA A 113 32.03 23.83 -33.83
C ALA A 113 30.88 24.16 -32.86
N ALA A 114 30.50 25.43 -32.71
CA ALA A 114 29.36 25.82 -31.87
C ALA A 114 28.03 25.33 -32.44
N ARG A 115 27.85 25.35 -33.77
CA ARG A 115 26.66 24.75 -34.42
C ARG A 115 26.60 23.24 -34.20
N GLN A 116 27.71 22.52 -34.35
CA GLN A 116 27.77 21.08 -34.09
C GLN A 116 27.44 20.74 -32.63
N ARG A 117 27.93 21.54 -31.66
CA ARG A 117 27.59 21.35 -30.24
C ARG A 117 26.11 21.54 -29.95
N VAL A 118 25.49 22.59 -30.49
CA VAL A 118 24.04 22.84 -30.30
C VAL A 118 23.19 21.75 -30.94
N MET A 119 23.58 21.25 -32.13
CA MET A 119 22.88 20.14 -32.78
C MET A 119 23.02 18.84 -31.99
N ALA A 120 24.23 18.51 -31.52
CA ALA A 120 24.47 17.34 -30.67
C ALA A 120 23.67 17.40 -29.36
N GLN A 121 23.59 18.57 -28.71
CA GLN A 121 22.78 18.75 -27.51
C GLN A 121 21.28 18.55 -27.77
N ARG A 122 20.77 19.02 -28.92
CA ARG A 122 19.37 18.80 -29.32
C ARG A 122 19.09 17.32 -29.61
N GLU A 123 20.02 16.64 -30.29
CA GLU A 123 19.92 15.20 -30.56
C GLU A 123 19.93 14.39 -29.26
N GLU A 124 20.79 14.74 -28.32
CA GLU A 124 20.86 14.11 -26.99
C GLU A 124 19.58 14.36 -26.18
N GLN A 125 19.05 15.59 -26.17
CA GLN A 125 17.77 15.91 -25.54
C GLN A 125 16.60 15.15 -26.17
N PHE A 126 16.56 15.08 -27.51
CA PHE A 126 15.51 14.35 -28.22
C PHE A 126 15.58 12.84 -27.96
N ALA A 127 16.80 12.28 -27.94
CA ALA A 127 17.04 10.90 -27.57
C ALA A 127 16.58 10.60 -26.14
N ALA A 128 16.99 11.42 -25.17
CA ALA A 128 16.57 11.32 -23.77
C ALA A 128 15.05 11.40 -23.63
N HIS A 129 14.40 12.32 -24.36
CA HIS A 129 12.95 12.47 -24.36
C HIS A 129 12.25 11.22 -24.89
N LYS A 130 12.74 10.65 -26.00
CA LYS A 130 12.19 9.42 -26.60
C LYS A 130 12.29 8.21 -25.66
N VAL A 131 13.40 8.08 -24.94
CA VAL A 131 13.61 7.02 -23.95
C VAL A 131 12.69 7.24 -22.74
N SER A 132 12.58 8.48 -22.24
CA SER A 132 11.70 8.82 -21.10
C SER A 132 10.21 8.64 -21.39
N ILE A 133 9.72 8.87 -22.62
CA ILE A 133 8.30 8.63 -22.96
C ILE A 133 7.99 7.13 -22.91
N THR A 134 8.97 6.29 -23.25
CA THR A 134 8.76 4.86 -23.41
C THR A 134 8.89 4.09 -22.11
N ALA A 135 9.76 4.55 -21.20
CA ALA A 135 9.90 3.96 -19.87
C ALA A 135 8.73 4.34 -18.96
N CYS A 136 8.27 3.40 -18.12
CA CYS A 136 7.25 3.70 -17.13
C CYS A 136 7.80 4.53 -15.95
N ILE A 137 9.12 4.49 -15.73
CA ILE A 137 9.81 5.24 -14.69
C ILE A 137 11.02 5.94 -15.29
N THR A 138 11.16 7.22 -15.00
CA THR A 138 12.33 8.02 -15.35
C THR A 138 13.08 8.39 -14.08
N THR A 139 14.39 8.16 -14.05
CA THR A 139 15.23 8.49 -12.90
C THR A 139 16.61 8.94 -13.33
N SER A 140 17.29 9.73 -12.51
CA SER A 140 18.71 10.04 -12.69
C SER A 140 19.55 9.13 -11.80
N PRO A 141 20.69 8.62 -12.27
CA PRO A 141 21.61 7.88 -11.42
C PRO A 141 22.16 8.82 -10.34
N THR A 142 21.94 8.48 -9.07
CA THR A 142 22.56 9.20 -7.95
C THR A 142 23.80 8.44 -7.47
N ARG A 143 24.80 9.17 -6.96
CA ARG A 143 26.09 8.60 -6.55
C ARG A 143 26.01 7.66 -5.32
N ASN A 144 24.96 7.78 -4.51
CA ASN A 144 24.87 7.12 -3.19
C ASN A 144 23.84 5.98 -3.08
N ASP A 145 22.78 5.94 -3.89
CA ASP A 145 21.84 4.80 -3.95
C ASP A 145 21.47 4.54 -5.42
N PRO A 146 21.73 3.34 -5.97
CA PRO A 146 21.34 3.03 -7.34
C PRO A 146 19.83 3.22 -7.49
N SER A 147 19.40 4.09 -8.40
CA SER A 147 18.00 4.49 -8.52
C SER A 147 17.06 3.32 -8.77
N VAL A 148 17.56 2.25 -9.42
CA VAL A 148 16.84 0.98 -9.60
C VAL A 148 16.58 0.27 -8.26
N CYS A 149 17.54 0.29 -7.33
CA CYS A 149 17.36 -0.28 -5.99
C CYS A 149 16.27 0.47 -5.22
N HIS A 150 16.20 1.80 -5.34
CA HIS A 150 15.13 2.60 -4.76
C HIS A 150 13.75 2.21 -5.33
N VAL A 151 13.64 2.05 -6.65
CA VAL A 151 12.41 1.56 -7.30
C VAL A 151 11.99 0.19 -6.77
N ILE A 152 12.94 -0.75 -6.62
CA ILE A 152 12.65 -2.09 -6.08
C ILE A 152 12.20 -2.02 -4.62
N LYS A 153 12.89 -1.25 -3.76
CA LYS A 153 12.52 -1.06 -2.35
C LYS A 153 11.11 -0.47 -2.24
N GLN A 154 10.82 0.57 -3.01
CA GLN A 154 9.50 1.19 -3.05
C GLN A 154 8.43 0.23 -3.55
N GLY A 155 8.69 -0.51 -4.63
CA GLY A 155 7.74 -1.50 -5.17
C GLY A 155 7.41 -2.61 -4.16
N ARG A 156 8.39 -3.10 -3.41
CA ARG A 156 8.18 -4.09 -2.34
C ARG A 156 7.34 -3.54 -1.19
N CYS A 157 7.66 -2.32 -0.75
CA CYS A 157 6.87 -1.63 0.28
C CYS A 157 5.43 -1.44 -0.16
N THR A 158 5.21 -0.90 -1.36
CA THR A 158 3.85 -0.71 -1.91
C THR A 158 3.10 -2.03 -2.02
N LEU A 159 3.73 -3.10 -2.51
CA LEU A 159 3.09 -4.41 -2.62
C LEU A 159 2.63 -4.95 -1.26
N VAL A 160 3.51 -4.93 -0.25
CA VAL A 160 3.16 -5.35 1.12
C VAL A 160 2.02 -4.50 1.68
N THR A 161 2.10 -3.17 1.47
CA THR A 161 1.08 -2.23 1.90
C THR A 161 -0.28 -2.52 1.26
N THR A 162 -0.32 -2.78 -0.04
CA THR A 162 -1.56 -3.13 -0.74
C THR A 162 -2.13 -4.46 -0.25
N LEU A 163 -1.29 -5.48 -0.06
CA LEU A 163 -1.74 -6.79 0.40
C LEU A 163 -2.34 -6.75 1.81
N GLN A 164 -1.68 -6.08 2.75
CA GLN A 164 -2.22 -5.94 4.11
C GLN A 164 -3.48 -5.06 4.13
N MET A 165 -3.57 -4.02 3.29
CA MET A 165 -4.78 -3.21 3.16
C MET A 165 -5.98 -4.05 2.72
N PHE A 166 -5.80 -4.93 1.73
CA PHE A 166 -6.86 -5.84 1.32
C PHE A 166 -7.27 -6.81 2.43
N LYS A 167 -6.30 -7.35 3.19
CA LYS A 167 -6.59 -8.24 4.32
C LYS A 167 -7.43 -7.54 5.39
N ILE A 168 -7.03 -6.32 5.78
CA ILE A 168 -7.72 -5.51 6.77
C ILE A 168 -9.12 -5.10 6.28
N LEU A 169 -9.22 -4.68 5.01
CA LEU A 169 -10.50 -4.30 4.42
C LEU A 169 -11.50 -5.46 4.40
N ALA A 170 -11.05 -6.67 4.03
CA ALA A 170 -11.89 -7.86 4.04
C ALA A 170 -12.40 -8.20 5.46
N LEU A 171 -11.51 -8.16 6.46
CA LEU A 171 -11.86 -8.42 7.86
C LEU A 171 -12.85 -7.39 8.40
N ASN A 172 -12.57 -6.10 8.21
CA ASN A 172 -13.45 -5.03 8.67
C ASN A 172 -14.81 -5.08 7.97
N ALA A 173 -14.84 -5.43 6.67
CA ALA A 173 -16.10 -5.59 5.94
C ALA A 173 -16.94 -6.76 6.50
N LEU A 174 -16.32 -7.89 6.82
CA LEU A 174 -17.03 -9.05 7.40
C LEU A 174 -17.57 -8.75 8.81
N VAL A 175 -16.74 -8.14 9.68
CA VAL A 175 -17.17 -7.73 11.03
C VAL A 175 -18.31 -6.71 10.95
N LEU A 176 -18.19 -5.72 10.06
CA LEU A 176 -19.22 -4.70 9.86
C LEU A 176 -20.52 -5.30 9.32
N ALA A 177 -20.44 -6.15 8.29
CA ALA A 177 -21.61 -6.80 7.69
C ALA A 177 -22.38 -7.63 8.73
N TYR A 178 -21.67 -8.38 9.58
CA TYR A 178 -22.32 -9.15 10.64
C TYR A 178 -22.91 -8.25 11.73
N SER A 179 -22.18 -7.23 12.17
CA SER A 179 -22.69 -6.25 13.16
C SER A 179 -23.97 -5.57 12.67
N GLN A 180 -23.98 -5.14 11.40
CA GLN A 180 -25.16 -4.55 10.77
C GLN A 180 -26.31 -5.56 10.62
N SER A 181 -26.02 -6.81 10.29
CA SER A 181 -27.04 -7.85 10.19
C SER A 181 -27.73 -8.11 11.54
N VAL A 182 -26.97 -8.16 12.64
CA VAL A 182 -27.53 -8.37 13.99
C VAL A 182 -28.41 -7.18 14.39
N LEU A 183 -27.93 -5.96 14.19
CA LEU A 183 -28.69 -4.76 14.52
C LEU A 183 -29.97 -4.64 13.67
N TYR A 184 -29.88 -4.96 12.37
CA TYR A 184 -31.03 -4.95 11.47
C TYR A 184 -32.12 -5.93 11.92
N LEU A 185 -31.75 -7.13 12.37
CA LEU A 185 -32.71 -8.12 12.89
C LEU A 185 -33.38 -7.66 14.20
N GLU A 186 -32.72 -6.80 14.96
CA GLU A 186 -33.26 -6.18 16.17
C GLU A 186 -34.05 -4.88 15.90
N GLY A 187 -34.09 -4.40 14.65
CA GLY A 187 -34.72 -3.11 14.31
C GLY A 187 -33.89 -1.89 14.71
N VAL A 188 -32.61 -2.11 14.99
CA VAL A 188 -31.69 -1.10 15.50
C VAL A 188 -30.74 -0.70 14.37
N LYS A 189 -30.35 0.57 14.34
CA LYS A 189 -29.38 1.10 13.38
C LYS A 189 -28.27 1.81 14.13
N PHE A 190 -27.12 2.04 13.50
CA PHE A 190 -26.14 2.97 14.05
C PHE A 190 -26.66 4.40 13.96
N SER A 191 -26.25 5.24 14.91
CA SER A 191 -26.44 6.69 14.81
C SER A 191 -25.55 7.26 13.70
N ASP A 192 -26.00 8.35 13.06
CA ASP A 192 -25.23 9.04 12.02
C ASP A 192 -23.84 9.48 12.52
N PHE A 193 -23.77 9.89 13.79
CA PHE A 193 -22.50 10.26 14.43
C PHE A 193 -21.58 9.05 14.62
N GLN A 194 -22.13 7.93 15.12
CA GLN A 194 -21.40 6.67 15.29
C GLN A 194 -20.78 6.21 13.96
N ALA A 195 -21.57 6.21 12.89
CA ALA A 195 -21.14 5.81 11.55
C ALA A 195 -20.08 6.77 10.98
N THR A 196 -20.24 8.08 11.19
CA THR A 196 -19.30 9.10 10.70
C THR A 196 -17.93 8.97 11.38
N VAL A 197 -17.89 8.87 12.71
CA VAL A 197 -16.65 8.71 13.47
C VAL A 197 -15.93 7.42 13.07
N GLN A 198 -16.67 6.32 12.96
CA GLN A 198 -16.12 5.04 12.52
C GLN A 198 -15.52 5.13 11.11
N GLY A 199 -16.23 5.75 10.16
CA GLY A 199 -15.77 5.93 8.79
C GLY A 199 -14.51 6.81 8.69
N LEU A 200 -14.50 7.95 9.39
CA LEU A 200 -13.34 8.85 9.44
C LEU A 200 -12.12 8.17 10.05
N LEU A 201 -12.32 7.40 11.11
CA LEU A 201 -11.24 6.68 11.77
C LEU A 201 -10.63 5.61 10.87
N LEU A 202 -11.49 4.83 10.21
CA LEU A 202 -11.08 3.81 9.24
C LEU A 202 -10.27 4.44 8.09
N ALA A 203 -10.76 5.55 7.53
CA ALA A 203 -10.09 6.29 6.46
C ALA A 203 -8.73 6.85 6.91
N GLY A 204 -8.65 7.41 8.12
CA GLY A 204 -7.40 7.92 8.71
C GLY A 204 -6.35 6.83 8.87
N CYS A 205 -6.73 5.66 9.39
CA CYS A 205 -5.83 4.52 9.54
C CYS A 205 -5.30 4.03 8.19
N PHE A 206 -6.16 3.91 7.16
CA PHE A 206 -5.73 3.52 5.81
C PHE A 206 -4.79 4.55 5.18
N LEU A 207 -5.03 5.85 5.41
CA LEU A 207 -4.13 6.91 4.97
C LEU A 207 -2.74 6.74 5.59
N PHE A 208 -2.65 6.52 6.90
CA PHE A 208 -1.35 6.33 7.56
C PHE A 208 -0.64 5.04 7.18
N ILE A 209 -1.38 3.98 6.84
CA ILE A 209 -0.82 2.76 6.26
C ILE A 209 -0.20 3.03 4.90
N SER A 210 -0.91 3.74 4.01
CA SER A 210 -0.40 4.07 2.67
C SER A 210 0.83 4.98 2.68
N ARG A 211 1.06 5.72 3.77
CA ARG A 211 2.25 6.57 3.98
C ARG A 211 3.43 5.84 4.64
N SER A 212 3.35 4.54 4.85
CA SER A 212 4.47 3.74 5.39
C SER A 212 5.68 3.81 4.47
N LYS A 213 6.89 3.94 5.02
CA LYS A 213 8.12 4.10 4.24
C LYS A 213 8.86 2.76 4.06
N PRO A 214 9.54 2.56 2.92
CA PRO A 214 10.42 1.41 2.73
C PRO A 214 11.65 1.49 3.62
N LEU A 215 12.19 0.33 3.98
CA LEU A 215 13.48 0.25 4.66
C LEU A 215 14.65 0.60 3.71
N LYS A 216 15.74 1.12 4.27
CA LYS A 216 16.93 1.50 3.50
C LYS A 216 17.68 0.30 2.92
N THR A 217 17.59 -0.85 3.58
CA THR A 217 18.25 -2.11 3.23
C THR A 217 17.31 -3.04 2.49
N LEU A 218 17.80 -3.73 1.46
CA LEU A 218 17.02 -4.72 0.73
C LEU A 218 17.11 -6.09 1.44
N SER A 219 15.95 -6.69 1.74
CA SER A 219 15.88 -8.03 2.30
C SER A 219 15.99 -9.12 1.23
N GLN A 220 16.45 -10.32 1.62
CA GLN A 220 16.49 -11.48 0.73
C GLN A 220 15.09 -12.08 0.50
N GLU A 221 14.18 -11.89 1.46
CA GLU A 221 12.80 -12.34 1.37
C GLU A 221 12.03 -11.60 0.28
N ARG A 222 11.06 -12.26 -0.35
CA ARG A 222 10.13 -11.63 -1.29
C ARG A 222 8.75 -11.51 -0.64
N PRO A 223 8.04 -10.39 -0.88
CA PRO A 223 6.63 -10.30 -0.54
C PRO A 223 5.83 -11.39 -1.26
N LEU A 224 4.68 -11.75 -0.68
CA LEU A 224 3.74 -12.66 -1.35
C LEU A 224 3.26 -12.01 -2.67
N PRO A 225 3.12 -12.77 -3.76
CA PRO A 225 2.79 -12.19 -5.06
C PRO A 225 1.29 -11.96 -5.27
N ASN A 226 0.43 -12.70 -4.56
CA ASN A 226 -1.02 -12.69 -4.76
C ASN A 226 -1.77 -12.62 -3.42
N ILE A 227 -2.93 -11.96 -3.43
CA ILE A 227 -3.88 -11.88 -2.31
C ILE A 227 -4.54 -13.24 -2.08
N PHE A 228 -4.91 -13.94 -3.15
CA PHE A 228 -5.55 -15.27 -3.10
C PHE A 228 -4.50 -16.38 -2.92
N ASN A 229 -3.75 -16.30 -1.84
CA ASN A 229 -2.92 -17.39 -1.36
C ASN A 229 -3.59 -18.03 -0.14
N LEU A 230 -3.32 -19.32 0.09
CA LEU A 230 -3.94 -20.08 1.18
C LEU A 230 -3.68 -19.44 2.55
N TYR A 231 -2.49 -18.87 2.77
CA TYR A 231 -2.15 -18.16 4.00
C TYR A 231 -3.05 -16.94 4.26
N THR A 232 -3.26 -16.07 3.28
CA THR A 232 -4.12 -14.88 3.40
C THR A 232 -5.57 -15.28 3.62
N VAL A 233 -6.08 -16.25 2.85
CA VAL A 233 -7.46 -16.72 2.96
C VAL A 233 -7.72 -17.32 4.34
N LEU A 234 -6.85 -18.22 4.80
CA LEU A 234 -6.97 -18.82 6.14
C LEU A 234 -6.87 -17.77 7.24
N THR A 235 -5.97 -16.78 7.10
CA THR A 235 -5.84 -15.71 8.09
C THR A 235 -7.13 -14.91 8.21
N VAL A 236 -7.72 -14.49 7.08
CA VAL A 236 -8.99 -13.74 7.09
C VAL A 236 -10.11 -14.59 7.68
N LEU A 237 -10.26 -15.85 7.25
CA LEU A 237 -11.36 -16.70 7.72
C LEU A 237 -11.25 -17.05 9.21
N LEU A 238 -10.06 -17.40 9.69
CA LEU A 238 -9.87 -17.79 11.09
C LEU A 238 -9.91 -16.58 12.04
N GLN A 239 -9.36 -15.42 11.65
CA GLN A 239 -9.53 -14.20 12.44
C GLN A 239 -10.99 -13.75 12.48
N PHE A 240 -11.69 -13.79 11.34
CA PHE A 240 -13.12 -13.51 11.31
C PHE A 240 -13.89 -14.47 12.22
N ALA A 241 -13.57 -15.76 12.23
CA ALA A 241 -14.23 -16.72 13.12
C ALA A 241 -14.04 -16.35 14.60
N VAL A 242 -12.85 -15.91 15.02
CA VAL A 242 -12.59 -15.41 16.38
C VAL A 242 -13.48 -14.20 16.69
N HIS A 243 -13.44 -13.16 15.84
CA HIS A 243 -14.24 -11.96 16.01
C HIS A 243 -15.75 -12.25 16.02
N PHE A 244 -16.19 -13.15 15.14
CA PHE A 244 -17.57 -13.58 15.02
C PHE A 244 -18.05 -14.30 16.29
N CYS A 245 -17.27 -15.26 16.80
CA CYS A 245 -17.59 -15.95 18.05
C CYS A 245 -17.67 -14.97 19.24
N SER A 246 -16.73 -14.03 19.33
CA SER A 246 -16.74 -12.97 20.35
C SER A 246 -17.99 -12.09 20.24
N LEU A 247 -18.37 -11.67 19.02
CA LEU A 247 -19.55 -10.85 18.79
C LEU A 247 -20.87 -11.59 19.11
N VAL A 248 -20.98 -12.86 18.70
CA VAL A 248 -22.14 -13.71 19.02
C VAL A 248 -22.29 -13.86 20.54
N PHE A 249 -21.19 -14.11 21.25
CA PHE A 249 -21.19 -14.27 22.70
C PHE A 249 -21.69 -13.02 23.41
N LEU A 250 -21.10 -11.86 23.13
CA LEU A 250 -21.50 -10.60 23.78
C LEU A 250 -22.87 -10.11 23.34
N TYR A 251 -23.30 -10.38 22.11
CA TYR A 251 -24.68 -10.12 21.69
C TYR A 251 -25.69 -10.92 22.52
N LYS A 252 -25.46 -12.23 22.72
CA LYS A 252 -26.33 -13.06 23.58
C LYS A 252 -26.35 -12.55 25.02
N GLU A 253 -25.20 -12.15 25.54
CA GLU A 253 -25.04 -11.62 26.89
C GLU A 253 -25.72 -10.25 27.09
N ALA A 254 -25.76 -9.43 26.03
CA ALA A 254 -26.50 -8.17 25.99
C ALA A 254 -28.02 -8.41 25.88
N GLN A 255 -28.43 -9.39 25.07
CA GLN A 255 -29.84 -9.75 24.89
C GLN A 255 -30.43 -10.30 26.19
N SER A 256 -29.70 -11.12 26.94
CA SER A 256 -30.18 -11.65 28.24
C SER A 256 -30.36 -10.58 29.32
N ARG A 257 -29.69 -9.43 29.18
CA ARG A 257 -29.79 -8.27 30.08
C ARG A 257 -30.75 -7.20 29.59
N SER A 258 -31.19 -7.30 28.34
CA SER A 258 -32.14 -6.38 27.74
C SER A 258 -33.56 -6.83 28.10
N PRO A 259 -34.53 -5.90 28.21
CA PRO A 259 -35.93 -6.26 28.44
C PRO A 259 -36.42 -7.21 27.33
N PRO A 260 -37.34 -8.14 27.65
CA PRO A 260 -37.92 -9.03 26.65
C PRO A 260 -38.59 -8.21 25.53
N ARG A 261 -38.52 -8.73 24.30
CA ARG A 261 -39.07 -8.07 23.13
C ARG A 261 -40.58 -7.84 23.28
N GLU A 262 -41.01 -6.59 23.32
CA GLU A 262 -42.43 -6.23 23.49
C GLU A 262 -43.24 -6.37 22.18
N GLU A 263 -42.61 -6.16 21.02
CA GLU A 263 -43.28 -6.22 19.71
C GLU A 263 -42.89 -7.48 18.91
N LEU A 264 -43.90 -8.18 18.37
CA LEU A 264 -43.70 -9.39 17.56
C LEU A 264 -43.09 -9.09 16.18
N PHE A 265 -43.32 -7.87 15.68
CA PHE A 265 -42.84 -7.38 14.38
C PHE A 265 -41.90 -6.20 14.58
N VAL A 266 -40.81 -6.19 13.82
CA VAL A 266 -39.79 -5.15 13.88
C VAL A 266 -40.17 -4.01 12.96
N ASP A 267 -40.42 -2.82 13.50
CA ASP A 267 -40.59 -1.62 12.68
C ASP A 267 -39.23 -1.07 12.22
N LEU A 268 -38.88 -1.37 10.97
CA LEU A 268 -37.63 -0.92 10.34
C LEU A 268 -37.60 0.59 10.01
N TYR A 269 -38.74 1.28 10.09
CA TYR A 269 -38.86 2.72 9.82
C TYR A 269 -38.84 3.57 11.10
N LYS A 270 -38.84 2.94 12.28
CA LYS A 270 -38.73 3.64 13.56
C LYS A 270 -37.43 4.47 13.61
N ALA A 271 -37.52 5.66 14.22
CA ALA A 271 -36.36 6.50 14.47
C ALA A 271 -35.35 5.76 15.37
N PHE A 272 -34.07 6.11 15.24
CA PHE A 272 -33.01 5.52 16.04
C PHE A 272 -33.28 5.72 17.54
N GLU A 273 -33.32 4.61 18.28
CA GLU A 273 -33.40 4.61 19.74
C GLU A 273 -32.17 3.90 20.32
N PRO A 274 -31.47 4.54 21.27
CA PRO A 274 -30.29 3.95 21.89
C PRO A 274 -30.72 2.78 22.78
N ASN A 275 -30.09 1.62 22.57
CA ASN A 275 -30.30 0.46 23.42
C ASN A 275 -28.96 -0.21 23.81
N LEU A 276 -29.03 -1.14 24.76
CA LEU A 276 -27.86 -1.84 25.28
C LEU A 276 -27.16 -2.65 24.16
N ILE A 277 -27.94 -3.25 23.27
CA ILE A 277 -27.44 -4.03 22.13
C ILE A 277 -26.65 -3.15 21.17
N ASN A 278 -27.17 -1.98 20.78
CA ASN A 278 -26.49 -1.01 19.92
C ASN A 278 -25.16 -0.60 20.51
N SER A 279 -25.18 -0.20 21.78
CA SER A 279 -24.00 0.30 22.49
C SER A 279 -22.91 -0.77 22.57
N THR A 280 -23.31 -2.00 22.89
CA THR A 280 -22.40 -3.16 22.97
C THR A 280 -21.82 -3.50 21.59
N VAL A 281 -22.66 -3.67 20.57
CA VAL A 281 -22.22 -4.02 19.21
C VAL A 281 -21.36 -2.90 18.61
N TYR A 282 -21.66 -1.63 18.87
CA TYR A 282 -20.86 -0.50 18.43
C TYR A 282 -19.46 -0.50 19.06
N ILE A 283 -19.36 -0.55 20.39
CA ILE A 283 -18.08 -0.58 21.12
C ILE A 283 -17.22 -1.76 20.65
N MET A 284 -17.84 -2.93 20.51
CA MET A 284 -17.15 -4.14 20.06
C MET A 284 -16.67 -4.06 18.61
N SER A 285 -17.54 -3.64 17.70
CA SER A 285 -17.18 -3.54 16.28
C SER A 285 -16.07 -2.52 16.06
N MET A 286 -16.09 -1.40 16.79
CA MET A 286 -15.01 -0.41 16.80
C MET A 286 -13.70 -1.01 17.36
N ALA A 287 -13.77 -1.73 18.48
CA ALA A 287 -12.61 -2.38 19.07
C ALA A 287 -11.98 -3.45 18.16
N MET A 288 -12.80 -4.32 17.56
CA MET A 288 -12.36 -5.36 16.62
C MET A 288 -11.75 -4.76 15.34
N GLN A 289 -12.31 -3.66 14.83
CA GLN A 289 -11.72 -2.95 13.69
C GLN A 289 -10.33 -2.37 14.01
N MET A 290 -10.16 -1.78 15.20
CA MET A 290 -8.87 -1.26 15.64
C MET A 290 -7.86 -2.37 15.92
N ALA A 291 -8.31 -3.48 16.53
CA ALA A 291 -7.52 -4.69 16.70
C ALA A 291 -7.05 -5.24 15.34
N THR A 292 -7.93 -5.28 14.35
CA THR A 292 -7.62 -5.73 12.99
C THR A 292 -6.48 -4.93 12.38
N PHE A 293 -6.44 -3.60 12.55
CA PHE A 293 -5.31 -2.79 12.11
C PHE A 293 -4.00 -3.14 12.83
N ALA A 294 -4.05 -3.22 14.17
CA ALA A 294 -2.87 -3.46 14.98
C ALA A 294 -2.24 -4.85 14.72
N ILE A 295 -3.07 -5.88 14.56
CA ILE A 295 -2.62 -7.26 14.35
C ILE A 295 -2.06 -7.45 12.94
N ASN A 296 -2.75 -6.90 11.94
CA ASN A 296 -2.49 -7.23 10.54
C ASN A 296 -1.48 -6.31 9.84
N TYR A 297 -1.08 -5.21 10.48
CA TYR A 297 0.00 -4.35 10.01
C TYR A 297 1.36 -5.07 10.12
N LYS A 298 2.09 -5.16 9.00
CA LYS A 298 3.36 -5.89 8.92
C LYS A 298 4.49 -5.01 8.40
N GLY A 299 5.40 -4.61 9.28
CA GLY A 299 6.57 -3.80 8.93
C GLY A 299 7.73 -4.58 8.29
N HIS A 300 8.69 -4.96 9.14
CA HIS A 300 9.89 -5.67 8.70
C HIS A 300 9.54 -7.01 8.00
N PRO A 301 10.33 -7.41 6.99
CA PRO A 301 11.60 -6.83 6.55
C PRO A 301 11.48 -5.85 5.35
N PHE A 302 10.29 -5.32 5.05
CA PHE A 302 10.06 -4.52 3.83
C PHE A 302 9.81 -3.03 4.10
N MET A 303 9.16 -2.72 5.20
CA MET A 303 8.79 -1.36 5.58
C MET A 303 8.95 -1.13 7.09
N GLU A 304 8.79 0.11 7.51
CA GLU A 304 8.83 0.51 8.93
C GLU A 304 7.82 -0.28 9.78
N SER A 305 8.20 -0.61 11.01
CA SER A 305 7.33 -1.25 11.99
C SER A 305 6.22 -0.33 12.49
N LEU A 306 5.20 -0.89 13.15
CA LEU A 306 4.12 -0.10 13.73
C LEU A 306 4.66 0.95 14.72
N SER A 307 5.71 0.60 15.46
CA SER A 307 6.35 1.51 16.43
C SER A 307 7.11 2.68 15.79
N GLU A 308 7.59 2.48 14.55
CA GLU A 308 8.29 3.50 13.77
C GLU A 308 7.31 4.40 13.02
N ASN A 309 6.17 3.86 12.58
CA ASN A 309 5.06 4.63 12.01
C ASN A 309 4.26 5.36 13.09
N ARG A 310 4.83 6.45 13.61
CA ARG A 310 4.23 7.25 14.70
C ARG A 310 2.79 7.71 14.40
N PRO A 311 2.43 8.21 13.21
CA PRO A 311 1.05 8.61 12.93
C PRO A 311 0.05 7.46 13.09
N LEU A 312 0.35 6.29 12.53
CA LEU A 312 -0.53 5.11 12.66
C LEU A 312 -0.61 4.64 14.12
N LEU A 313 0.52 4.60 14.82
CA LEU A 313 0.56 4.20 16.23
C LEU A 313 -0.31 5.10 17.10
N TRP A 314 -0.15 6.44 16.97
CA TRP A 314 -0.97 7.39 17.72
C TRP A 314 -2.45 7.31 17.34
N SER A 315 -2.77 7.06 16.06
CA SER A 315 -4.15 6.84 15.63
C SER A 315 -4.77 5.64 16.34
N ILE A 316 -4.10 4.48 16.33
CA ILE A 316 -4.59 3.27 16.99
C ILE A 316 -4.68 3.45 18.51
N ALA A 317 -3.67 4.08 19.13
CA ALA A 317 -3.63 4.31 20.57
C ALA A 317 -4.74 5.26 21.03
N LEU A 318 -4.97 6.36 20.31
CA LEU A 318 -6.03 7.32 20.60
C LEU A 318 -7.41 6.67 20.45
N SER A 319 -7.62 5.85 19.41
CA SER A 319 -8.86 5.10 19.23
C SER A 319 -9.08 4.06 20.33
N GLY A 320 -8.02 3.34 20.72
CA GLY A 320 -8.09 2.39 21.83
C GLY A 320 -8.46 3.09 23.14
N LEU A 321 -7.86 4.26 23.42
CA LEU A 321 -8.19 5.06 24.58
C LEU A 321 -9.65 5.56 24.52
N ALA A 322 -10.12 6.00 23.35
CA ALA A 322 -11.52 6.41 23.16
C ALA A 322 -12.48 5.24 23.42
N ILE A 323 -12.19 4.04 22.92
CA ILE A 323 -12.99 2.83 23.16
C ILE A 323 -13.04 2.50 24.65
N VAL A 324 -11.90 2.56 25.35
CA VAL A 324 -11.87 2.35 26.81
C VAL A 324 -12.70 3.43 27.53
N GLY A 325 -12.61 4.68 27.10
CA GLY A 325 -13.41 5.79 27.66
C GLY A 325 -14.91 5.62 27.46
N LEU A 326 -15.35 5.14 26.28
CA LEU A 326 -16.75 4.79 26.01
C LEU A 326 -17.20 3.62 26.90
N LEU A 327 -16.35 2.61 27.07
CA LEU A 327 -16.67 1.43 27.89
C LEU A 327 -16.76 1.76 29.38
N THR A 328 -15.84 2.57 29.92
CA THR A 328 -15.86 2.97 31.34
C THR A 328 -16.97 3.97 31.62
N GLY A 329 -17.36 4.78 30.64
CA GLY A 329 -18.28 5.90 30.81
C GLY A 329 -17.63 7.07 31.56
N SER A 330 -16.34 7.32 31.29
CA SER A 330 -15.57 8.34 32.01
C SER A 330 -16.07 9.77 31.78
N SER A 331 -16.83 10.02 30.70
CA SER A 331 -17.46 11.30 30.42
C SER A 331 -18.93 11.11 29.98
N PRO A 332 -19.91 11.65 30.72
CA PRO A 332 -21.32 11.56 30.36
C PRO A 332 -21.63 12.32 29.06
N GLU A 333 -21.00 13.49 28.85
CA GLU A 333 -21.13 14.26 27.60
C GLU A 333 -20.67 13.45 26.38
N PHE A 334 -19.59 12.68 26.53
CA PHE A 334 -19.07 11.85 25.45
C PHE A 334 -20.02 10.70 25.14
N ASN A 335 -20.58 10.04 26.16
CA ASN A 335 -21.55 8.95 25.95
C ASN A 335 -22.85 9.45 25.30
N GLU A 336 -23.31 10.65 25.65
CA GLU A 336 -24.53 11.25 25.10
C GLU A 336 -24.37 11.55 23.59
N HIS A 337 -23.23 12.11 23.18
CA HIS A 337 -22.92 12.35 21.75
C HIS A 337 -22.88 11.06 20.93
N PHE A 338 -22.39 9.96 21.49
CA PHE A 338 -22.41 8.65 20.85
C PHE A 338 -23.73 7.91 21.01
N SER A 339 -24.71 8.52 21.70
CA SER A 339 -26.01 7.91 22.02
C SER A 339 -25.85 6.51 22.63
N LEU A 340 -24.91 6.38 23.56
CA LEU A 340 -24.65 5.12 24.25
C LEU A 340 -25.50 5.02 25.51
N VAL A 341 -26.03 3.82 25.75
CA VAL A 341 -26.75 3.48 26.98
C VAL A 341 -25.76 3.09 28.07
N ASP A 342 -26.10 3.42 29.31
CA ASP A 342 -25.32 3.02 30.47
C ASP A 342 -25.24 1.50 30.60
N ILE A 343 -24.02 0.98 30.46
CA ILE A 343 -23.71 -0.44 30.57
C ILE A 343 -23.49 -0.78 32.06
N PRO A 344 -24.13 -1.82 32.61
CA PRO A 344 -23.87 -2.29 33.97
C PRO A 344 -22.39 -2.59 34.20
N SER A 345 -21.85 -2.26 35.38
CA SER A 345 -20.42 -2.41 35.71
C SER A 345 -19.90 -3.84 35.56
N GLU A 346 -20.70 -4.83 35.96
CA GLU A 346 -20.38 -6.25 35.75
C GLU A 346 -20.24 -6.58 34.25
N PHE A 347 -21.14 -6.05 33.43
CA PHE A 347 -21.12 -6.30 32.00
C PHE A 347 -19.97 -5.55 31.29
N LYS A 348 -19.59 -4.36 31.76
CA LYS A 348 -18.39 -3.64 31.29
C LYS A 348 -17.12 -4.48 31.45
N LEU A 349 -16.98 -5.19 32.58
CA LEU A 349 -15.84 -6.08 32.83
C LEU A 349 -15.84 -7.29 31.90
N ILE A 350 -17.01 -7.90 31.66
CA ILE A 350 -17.15 -9.01 30.70
C ILE A 350 -16.75 -8.56 29.29
N ILE A 351 -17.23 -7.38 28.85
CA ILE A 351 -16.85 -6.82 27.54
C ILE A 351 -15.34 -6.63 27.45
N ALA A 352 -14.72 -6.01 28.46
CA ALA A 352 -13.27 -5.79 28.49
C ALA A 352 -12.48 -7.11 28.40
N GLN A 353 -12.89 -8.14 29.13
CA GLN A 353 -12.25 -9.46 29.10
C GLN A 353 -12.35 -10.11 27.73
N VAL A 354 -13.54 -10.10 27.12
CA VAL A 354 -13.75 -10.66 25.78
C VAL A 354 -12.91 -9.91 24.74
N LEU A 355 -12.82 -8.58 24.80
CA LEU A 355 -11.98 -7.81 23.88
C LEU A 355 -10.50 -8.17 23.97
N VAL A 356 -10.00 -8.44 25.18
CA VAL A 356 -8.61 -8.89 25.38
C VAL A 356 -8.41 -10.30 24.82
N ILE A 357 -9.34 -11.22 25.11
CA ILE A 357 -9.28 -12.60 24.61
C ILE A 357 -9.33 -12.62 23.08
N ASP A 358 -10.24 -11.85 22.49
CA ASP A 358 -10.40 -11.67 21.05
C ASP A 358 -9.10 -11.18 20.39
N PHE A 359 -8.51 -10.12 20.93
CA PHE A 359 -7.25 -9.57 20.44
C PHE A 359 -6.12 -10.60 20.49
N VAL A 360 -5.96 -11.30 21.62
CA VAL A 360 -4.91 -12.29 21.80
C VAL A 360 -5.11 -13.50 20.88
N ALA A 361 -6.34 -14.02 20.79
CA ALA A 361 -6.65 -15.16 19.93
C ALA A 361 -6.45 -14.83 18.45
N ALA A 362 -6.94 -13.68 17.98
CA ALA A 362 -6.75 -13.23 16.60
C ALA A 362 -5.28 -12.97 16.27
N LEU A 363 -4.49 -12.47 17.24
CA LEU A 363 -3.05 -12.30 17.11
C LEU A 363 -2.32 -13.65 17.01
N LEU A 364 -2.65 -14.62 17.87
CA LEU A 364 -2.07 -15.96 17.81
C LEU A 364 -2.35 -16.65 16.48
N VAL A 365 -3.58 -16.55 15.98
CA VAL A 365 -3.97 -17.09 14.66
C VAL A 365 -3.07 -16.52 13.54
N ASP A 366 -2.89 -15.19 13.47
CA ASP A 366 -2.04 -14.60 12.42
C ASP A 366 -0.57 -15.04 12.55
N ARG A 367 -0.03 -15.05 13.78
CA ARG A 367 1.38 -15.40 14.01
C ARG A 367 1.68 -16.86 13.71
N ILE A 368 0.79 -17.78 14.10
CA ILE A 368 0.94 -19.21 13.82
C ILE A 368 0.87 -19.46 12.31
N LEU A 369 -0.15 -18.91 11.62
CA LEU A 369 -0.27 -19.05 10.17
C LEU A 369 0.90 -18.41 9.43
N GLN A 370 1.39 -17.26 9.90
CA GLN A 370 2.55 -16.60 9.32
C GLN A 370 3.81 -17.47 9.45
N PHE A 371 4.01 -18.09 10.62
CA PHE A 371 5.14 -18.98 10.85
C PHE A 371 5.09 -20.22 9.94
N LEU A 372 3.91 -20.82 9.79
CA LEU A 372 3.72 -22.05 9.01
C LEU A 372 3.75 -21.80 7.49
N MET A 373 3.15 -20.72 7.01
CA MET A 373 2.82 -20.55 5.58
C MET A 373 3.18 -19.17 5.01
N GLY A 374 3.70 -18.25 5.82
CA GLY A 374 3.90 -16.84 5.44
C GLY A 374 5.20 -16.52 4.69
N LYS A 375 6.07 -17.51 4.43
CA LYS A 375 7.36 -17.28 3.75
C LYS A 375 7.24 -17.44 2.24
N GLY A 376 7.50 -16.36 1.49
CA GLY A 376 7.59 -16.39 0.03
C GLY A 376 8.92 -16.98 -0.44
N THR A 377 8.92 -18.22 -0.94
CA THR A 377 10.11 -18.83 -1.55
C THR A 377 10.27 -18.39 -3.01
N LEU A 378 11.50 -18.17 -3.46
CA LEU A 378 11.82 -17.99 -4.88
C LEU A 378 11.54 -19.30 -5.65
N ARG A 379 10.39 -19.38 -6.33
CA ARG A 379 10.20 -20.40 -7.38
C ARG A 379 10.68 -19.80 -8.70
N MET A 380 11.77 -20.32 -9.22
CA MET A 380 12.13 -20.07 -10.61
C MET A 380 11.11 -20.82 -11.49
N PRO A 381 10.61 -20.21 -12.57
CA PRO A 381 9.88 -20.95 -13.60
C PRO A 381 10.73 -22.15 -14.02
N SER A 382 10.15 -23.34 -13.95
CA SER A 382 10.75 -24.61 -14.37
C SER A 382 10.82 -24.72 -15.88
#